data_AF-A0A1I7XDH5-F1
#
_entry.id   AF-A0A1I7XDH5-F1
#
_cell.length_a   1.000
_cell.length_b   1.000
_cell.length_c   1.000
_cell.angle_alpha   90.00
_cell.angle_beta   90.00
_cell.angle_gamma   90.00
#
_symmetry.space_group_name_H-M   'P 1'
#
loop_
_entity.id
_entity.type
_entity.pdbx_description
1 polymer ?
#
loop_
_entity_poly.entity_id
_entity_poly.type
_entity_poly.pdbx_seq_one_letter_code
_entity_poly.pdbx_strand_id
1 'polypeptide(L)'
;MSQLSSTMVCRPSSSGTVLVVASYHMDIARPSYAEEVEPPSDYEVCRLVQQRVRMHFNNRGKIELDRFVLHYLVYVDEPCPLIYVCIAEPARSFDSAQEYLSTFQYKPFMNHTPHCVTHAKMVPLLHKIPAISKIFSDDAVIIDRSYALSSIRL
;
A
#
# COMPACT_ATOMS: atom_id res chain seq x y z
N MET A 1 -6.68 18.45 11.49
CA MET A 1 -6.26 17.87 10.20
C MET A 1 -6.32 16.36 10.36
N SER A 2 -7.04 15.63 9.52
CA SER A 2 -7.13 14.17 9.61
C SER A 2 -5.83 13.52 9.15
N GLN A 3 -5.22 12.68 9.98
CA GLN A 3 -3.90 12.13 9.70
C GLN A 3 -3.97 10.75 9.04
N LEU A 4 -2.91 10.45 8.27
CA LEU A 4 -2.66 9.12 7.72
C LEU A 4 -1.67 8.41 8.64
N SER A 5 -1.97 7.17 8.98
CA SER A 5 -1.15 6.37 9.89
C SER A 5 -0.21 5.44 9.13
N SER A 6 -0.71 4.79 8.10
CA SER A 6 0.09 3.88 7.29
C SER A 6 -0.47 3.76 5.88
N THR A 7 0.40 3.40 4.94
CA THR A 7 0.07 3.09 3.55
C THR A 7 0.75 1.80 3.17
N MET A 8 0.04 0.97 2.40
CA MET A 8 0.51 -0.34 1.99
C MET A 8 0.12 -0.61 0.53
N VAL A 9 0.98 -1.34 -0.17
CA VAL A 9 0.67 -1.97 -1.45
C VAL A 9 0.73 -3.47 -1.23
N CYS A 10 -0.35 -4.15 -1.60
CA CYS A 10 -0.46 -5.60 -1.53
C CYS A 10 -0.64 -6.21 -2.91
N ARG A 11 -0.26 -7.48 -3.04
CA ARG A 11 -0.55 -8.32 -4.20
C ARG A 11 -1.34 -9.54 -3.74
N PRO A 12 -2.52 -9.81 -4.30
CA PRO A 12 -3.19 -11.08 -4.09
C PRO A 12 -2.43 -12.20 -4.81
N SER A 13 -2.27 -13.34 -4.15
CA SER A 13 -1.72 -14.57 -4.73
C SER A 13 -2.81 -15.40 -5.40
N SER A 14 -2.39 -16.39 -6.19
CA SER A 14 -3.31 -17.36 -6.81
C SER A 14 -4.07 -18.21 -5.78
N SER A 15 -3.53 -18.38 -4.56
CA SER A 15 -4.20 -19.09 -3.46
C SER A 15 -5.15 -18.19 -2.66
N GLY A 16 -5.27 -16.91 -3.03
CA GLY A 16 -6.11 -15.94 -2.33
C GLY A 16 -5.47 -15.37 -1.06
N THR A 17 -4.17 -15.62 -0.82
CA THR A 17 -3.42 -14.92 0.23
C THR A 17 -3.04 -13.51 -0.24
N VAL A 18 -2.93 -12.57 0.71
CA VAL A 18 -2.54 -11.19 0.43
C VAL A 18 -1.10 -11.01 0.87
N LEU A 19 -0.22 -10.69 -0.09
CA LEU A 19 1.20 -10.47 0.15
C LEU A 19 1.49 -8.96 0.22
N VAL A 20 2.19 -8.52 1.26
CA VAL A 20 2.65 -7.12 1.36
C VAL A 20 3.83 -6.93 0.41
N VAL A 21 3.68 -6.00 -0.53
CA VAL A 21 4.71 -5.64 -1.51
C VAL A 21 5.53 -4.45 -1.01
N ALA A 22 4.87 -3.49 -0.38
CA ALA A 22 5.49 -2.36 0.29
C ALA A 22 4.57 -1.87 1.40
N SER A 23 5.14 -1.43 2.53
CA SER A 23 4.43 -0.70 3.57
C SER A 23 5.24 0.51 4.03
N TYR A 24 4.54 1.54 4.46
CA TYR A 24 5.11 2.75 5.01
C TYR A 24 4.25 3.20 6.18
N HIS A 25 4.87 3.32 7.34
CA HIS A 25 4.24 3.78 8.57
C HIS A 25 4.66 5.23 8.82
N MET A 26 3.70 6.10 9.05
CA MET A 26 3.97 7.48 9.40
C MET A 26 4.18 7.59 10.90
N ASP A 27 5.29 8.20 11.31
CA ASP A 27 5.51 8.61 12.69
C ASP A 27 4.51 9.72 13.03
N ILE A 28 3.38 9.33 13.60
CA ILE A 28 2.41 10.30 14.10
C ILE A 28 2.96 10.82 15.42
N ALA A 29 3.45 12.06 15.44
CA ALA A 29 3.76 12.76 16.67
C ALA A 29 2.46 12.95 17.48
N ARG A 30 2.23 12.07 18.47
CA ARG A 30 1.03 12.12 19.32
C ARG A 30 1.33 12.81 20.65
N PRO A 31 0.41 13.64 21.17
CA PRO A 31 0.53 14.17 22.51
C PRO A 31 0.41 13.04 23.54
N SER A 32 1.27 13.07 24.56
CA SER A 32 1.47 12.03 25.59
C SER A 32 0.28 11.71 26.50
N TYR A 33 -0.87 12.36 26.30
CA TYR A 33 -2.06 12.25 27.17
C TYR A 33 -3.29 11.61 26.50
N ALA A 34 -3.21 11.22 25.22
CA ALA A 34 -4.31 10.53 24.53
C ALA A 34 -4.18 9.01 24.73
N GLU A 35 -5.27 8.33 25.11
CA GLU A 35 -5.33 6.86 25.14
C GLU A 35 -4.78 6.28 23.84
N GLU A 36 -3.72 5.50 23.99
CA GLU A 36 -2.87 4.99 22.92
C GLU A 36 -3.58 3.82 22.21
N VAL A 37 -4.41 4.14 21.20
CA VAL A 37 -4.87 3.12 20.27
C VAL A 37 -3.92 3.11 19.08
N GLU A 38 -3.15 2.04 18.99
CA GLU A 38 -2.24 1.80 17.88
C GLU A 38 -3.02 1.54 16.59
N PRO A 39 -2.50 1.99 15.44
CA PRO A 39 -3.06 1.58 14.15
C PRO A 39 -2.95 0.06 13.97
N PRO A 40 -3.84 -0.56 13.17
CA PRO A 40 -3.76 -1.98 12.87
C PRO A 40 -2.41 -2.33 12.25
N SER A 41 -1.86 -3.46 12.68
CA SER A 41 -0.63 -4.02 12.14
C SER A 41 -0.79 -4.44 10.68
N ASP A 42 0.33 -4.54 9.95
CA ASP A 42 0.32 -4.96 8.55
C ASP A 42 -0.37 -6.32 8.33
N TYR A 43 -0.23 -7.23 9.31
CA TYR A 43 -0.87 -8.53 9.32
C TYR A 43 -2.39 -8.44 9.45
N GLU A 44 -2.90 -7.59 10.35
CA GLU A 44 -4.35 -7.37 10.53
C GLU A 44 -4.96 -6.72 9.29
N VAL A 45 -4.26 -5.75 8.70
CA VAL A 45 -4.66 -5.12 7.43
C VAL A 45 -4.78 -6.17 6.33
N CYS A 46 -3.77 -7.04 6.17
CA CYS A 46 -3.83 -8.13 5.17
C CYS A 46 -5.00 -9.08 5.40
N ARG A 47 -5.28 -9.46 6.66
CA ARG A 47 -6.43 -10.29 6.99
C ARG A 47 -7.75 -9.61 6.66
N LEU A 48 -7.90 -8.33 6.98
CA LEU A 48 -9.10 -7.56 6.66
C LEU A 48 -9.32 -7.45 5.16
N VAL A 49 -8.26 -7.16 4.39
CA VAL A 49 -8.30 -7.13 2.93
C VAL A 49 -8.72 -8.51 2.41
N GLN A 50 -8.08 -9.57 2.88
CA GLN A 50 -8.38 -10.94 2.45
C GLN A 50 -9.85 -11.33 2.67
N GLN A 51 -10.42 -10.93 3.82
CA GLN A 51 -11.77 -11.31 4.21
C GLN A 51 -12.87 -10.46 3.57
N ARG A 52 -12.61 -9.17 3.30
CA ARG A 52 -13.66 -8.19 2.99
C ARG A 52 -13.53 -7.55 1.61
N VAL A 53 -12.33 -7.55 1.02
CA VAL A 53 -12.09 -6.89 -0.26
C VAL A 53 -12.27 -7.90 -1.40
N ARG A 54 -13.00 -7.49 -2.44
CA ARG A 54 -13.16 -8.29 -3.65
C ARG A 54 -11.92 -8.08 -4.52
N MET A 55 -11.09 -9.10 -4.72
CA MET A 55 -9.76 -8.93 -5.35
C MET A 55 -9.72 -9.27 -6.85
N HIS A 56 -10.85 -9.64 -7.44
CA HIS A 56 -10.92 -10.16 -8.82
C HIS A 56 -11.39 -9.14 -9.87
N PHE A 57 -11.69 -7.90 -9.47
CA PHE A 57 -12.06 -6.82 -10.39
C PHE A 57 -11.68 -5.46 -9.80
N ASN A 58 -11.57 -4.43 -10.64
CA ASN A 58 -11.27 -3.07 -10.21
C ASN A 58 -12.36 -2.54 -9.28
N ASN A 59 -12.01 -2.15 -8.05
CA ASN A 59 -12.94 -1.58 -7.11
C ASN A 59 -12.24 -0.73 -6.05
N ARG A 60 -13.03 0.01 -5.28
CA ARG A 60 -12.54 0.86 -4.20
C ARG A 60 -13.56 0.90 -3.07
N GLY A 61 -13.09 1.15 -1.87
CA GLY A 61 -13.96 1.22 -0.72
C GLY A 61 -13.24 1.58 0.56
N LYS A 62 -13.98 1.44 1.66
CA LYS A 62 -13.47 1.65 3.01
C LYS A 62 -14.00 0.58 3.95
N ILE A 63 -13.25 0.29 4.99
CA ILE A 63 -13.62 -0.57 6.12
C ILE A 63 -13.46 0.28 7.38
N GLU A 64 -14.55 0.45 8.11
CA GLU A 64 -14.55 1.17 9.38
C GLU A 64 -13.99 0.26 10.47
N LEU A 65 -13.03 0.79 11.22
CA LEU A 65 -12.42 0.20 12.41
C LEU A 65 -12.71 1.14 13.59
N ASP A 66 -12.43 0.71 14.83
CA ASP A 66 -12.83 1.46 16.03
C ASP A 66 -12.37 2.92 16.02
N ARG A 67 -11.07 3.17 15.85
CA ARG A 67 -10.49 4.53 15.80
C ARG A 67 -9.81 4.86 14.48
N PHE A 68 -9.99 4.02 13.47
CA PHE A 68 -9.35 4.17 12.16
C PHE A 68 -10.29 3.78 11.03
N VAL A 69 -9.93 4.19 9.82
CA VAL A 69 -10.61 3.75 8.59
C VAL A 69 -9.55 3.23 7.64
N LEU A 70 -9.75 2.00 7.18
CA LEU A 70 -8.95 1.41 6.11
C LEU A 70 -9.60 1.76 4.78
N HIS A 71 -8.93 2.54 3.96
CA HIS A 71 -9.33 2.81 2.58
C HIS A 71 -8.55 1.90 1.65
N TYR A 72 -9.20 1.36 0.63
CA TYR A 72 -8.57 0.49 -0.36
C TYR A 72 -8.95 0.87 -1.79
N LEU A 73 -8.05 0.55 -2.72
CA LEU A 73 -8.20 0.66 -4.16
C LEU A 73 -7.58 -0.58 -4.81
N VAL A 74 -8.40 -1.40 -5.45
CA VAL A 74 -8.02 -2.63 -6.16
C VAL A 74 -7.87 -2.32 -7.64
N TYR A 75 -6.73 -2.71 -8.19
CA TYR A 75 -6.42 -2.66 -9.61
C TYR A 75 -6.02 -4.05 -10.08
N VAL A 76 -6.68 -4.59 -11.10
CA VAL A 76 -6.50 -5.98 -11.56
C VAL A 76 -5.79 -6.04 -12.91
N ASP A 77 -5.55 -4.89 -13.54
CA ASP A 77 -4.93 -4.84 -14.86
C ASP A 77 -3.42 -5.19 -14.81
N GLU A 78 -2.86 -5.47 -15.99
CA GLU A 78 -1.47 -5.93 -16.16
C GLU A 78 -0.42 -4.94 -15.61
N PRO A 79 0.75 -5.42 -15.13
CA PRO A 79 1.26 -6.79 -15.24
C PRO A 79 0.79 -7.75 -14.12
N CYS A 80 0.18 -7.23 -13.05
CA CYS A 80 -0.36 -8.06 -11.96
C CYS A 80 -1.35 -7.26 -11.12
N PRO A 81 -2.33 -7.93 -10.47
CA PRO A 81 -3.26 -7.27 -9.58
C PRO A 81 -2.55 -6.65 -8.37
N LEU A 82 -2.90 -5.42 -8.03
CA LEU A 82 -2.40 -4.66 -6.89
C LEU A 82 -3.56 -4.10 -6.07
N ILE A 83 -3.36 -4.06 -4.77
CA ILE A 83 -4.30 -3.50 -3.80
C ILE A 83 -3.55 -2.40 -3.06
N TYR A 84 -3.96 -1.15 -3.29
CA TYR A 84 -3.45 -0.01 -2.56
C TYR A 84 -4.31 0.21 -1.34
N VAL A 85 -3.67 0.38 -0.18
CA VAL A 85 -4.35 0.52 1.11
C VAL A 85 -3.76 1.71 1.85
N CYS A 86 -4.61 2.48 2.52
CA CYS A 86 -4.15 3.39 3.55
C CYS A 86 -5.04 3.34 4.78
N ILE A 87 -4.42 3.53 5.94
CA ILE A 87 -5.07 3.65 7.23
C ILE A 87 -5.07 5.12 7.62
N ALA A 88 -6.26 5.66 7.87
CA ALA A 88 -6.44 7.06 8.23
C ALA A 88 -7.35 7.21 9.45
N GLU A 89 -7.30 8.37 10.08
CA GLU A 89 -8.28 8.75 11.09
C GLU A 89 -9.69 8.90 10.48
N PRO A 90 -10.77 8.66 11.24
CA PRO A 90 -12.15 8.73 10.75
C PRO A 90 -12.56 10.08 10.16
N ALA A 91 -11.88 11.16 10.56
CA ALA A 91 -12.12 12.49 10.03
C ALA A 91 -11.68 12.66 8.56
N ARG A 92 -10.90 11.71 8.00
CA ARG A 92 -10.45 11.80 6.61
C ARG A 92 -11.58 11.41 5.67
N SER A 93 -11.88 12.28 4.70
CA SER A 93 -12.93 12.01 3.72
C SER A 93 -12.55 10.85 2.80
N PHE A 94 -13.57 10.11 2.37
CA PHE A 94 -13.40 9.01 1.42
C PHE A 94 -12.73 9.47 0.12
N ASP A 95 -13.22 10.56 -0.47
CA ASP A 95 -12.71 11.07 -1.74
C ASP A 95 -11.23 11.48 -1.65
N SER A 96 -10.83 12.15 -0.56
CA SER A 96 -9.43 12.54 -0.34
C SER A 96 -8.50 11.33 -0.14
N ALA A 97 -8.98 10.27 0.53
CA ALA A 97 -8.22 9.03 0.67
C ALA A 97 -8.07 8.31 -0.67
N GLN A 98 -9.14 8.27 -1.48
CA GLN A 98 -9.11 7.63 -2.80
C GLN A 98 -8.24 8.39 -3.81
N GLU A 99 -8.27 9.73 -3.78
CA GLU A 99 -7.37 10.56 -4.56
C GLU A 99 -5.92 10.28 -4.19
N TYR A 100 -5.61 10.23 -2.89
CA TYR A 100 -4.28 9.86 -2.40
C TYR A 100 -3.83 8.47 -2.91
N LEU A 101 -4.67 7.44 -2.79
CA LEU A 101 -4.36 6.09 -3.28
C LEU A 101 -4.13 6.06 -4.80
N SER A 102 -4.90 6.85 -5.55
CA SER A 102 -4.77 6.95 -7.01
C SER A 102 -3.45 7.59 -7.46
N THR A 103 -2.75 8.32 -6.59
CA THR A 103 -1.42 8.88 -6.91
C THR A 103 -0.34 7.81 -7.03
N PHE A 104 -0.53 6.67 -6.39
CA PHE A 104 0.38 5.51 -6.46
C PHE A 104 0.02 4.54 -7.58
N GLN A 105 -1.15 4.73 -8.19
CA GLN A 105 -1.57 3.93 -9.32
C GLN A 105 -0.55 4.12 -10.45
N TYR A 106 0.10 3.03 -10.82
CA TYR A 106 0.98 3.00 -11.98
C TYR A 106 0.14 3.33 -13.22
N LYS A 107 0.37 4.48 -13.85
CA LYS A 107 -0.19 4.77 -15.16
C LYS A 107 0.79 4.21 -16.19
N PRO A 108 0.48 3.10 -16.89
CA PRO A 108 1.25 2.75 -18.06
C PRO A 108 1.17 3.92 -19.04
N PHE A 109 2.32 4.36 -19.55
CA PHE A 109 2.37 5.29 -20.68
C PHE A 109 1.60 4.63 -21.84
N MET A 110 0.33 5.01 -22.02
CA MET A 110 -0.41 4.66 -23.23
C MET A 110 0.12 5.52 -24.37
N ASN A 111 1.20 5.05 -25.00
CA ASN A 111 1.50 5.44 -26.37
C ASN A 111 0.85 4.41 -27.29
N HIS A 112 -0.25 4.83 -27.92
CA HIS A 112 -0.80 4.16 -29.08
C HIS A 112 0.22 4.16 -30.21
N THR A 113 0.83 3.01 -30.50
CA THR A 113 1.27 2.63 -31.86
C THR A 113 1.60 1.13 -31.91
N PRO A 114 1.00 0.35 -32.83
CA PRO A 114 1.31 -1.06 -32.98
C PRO A 114 2.50 -1.21 -33.93
N HIS A 115 3.71 -0.92 -33.48
CA HIS A 115 4.92 -1.34 -34.20
C HIS A 115 6.02 -1.73 -33.22
N CYS A 116 6.53 -2.95 -33.41
CA CYS A 116 7.66 -3.53 -32.71
C CYS A 116 8.78 -2.50 -32.49
N VAL A 117 9.09 -2.18 -31.22
CA VAL A 117 10.41 -1.68 -30.84
C VAL A 117 10.77 -2.28 -29.48
N THR A 118 11.84 -3.07 -29.52
CA THR A 118 12.65 -3.59 -28.44
C THR A 118 13.07 -2.48 -27.46
N HIS A 119 13.09 -2.80 -26.16
CA HIS A 119 13.61 -1.97 -25.06
C HIS A 119 12.92 -0.60 -24.84
N ALA A 120 11.69 -0.62 -24.32
CA ALA A 120 11.13 0.56 -23.65
C ALA A 120 11.79 0.72 -22.27
N LYS A 121 12.63 1.76 -22.12
CA LYS A 121 13.21 2.18 -20.85
C LYS A 121 12.10 2.53 -19.85
N MET A 122 12.04 1.79 -18.74
CA MET A 122 11.27 2.17 -17.54
C MET A 122 11.77 3.53 -17.06
N VAL A 123 10.95 4.57 -17.15
CA VAL A 123 11.18 5.82 -16.44
C VAL A 123 10.35 5.77 -15.17
N PRO A 124 10.95 5.64 -13.97
CA PRO A 124 10.20 5.57 -12.74
C PRO A 124 9.71 6.97 -12.37
N LEU A 125 8.40 7.19 -12.33
CA LEU A 125 7.79 8.26 -11.50
C LEU A 125 7.80 7.88 -10.01
N LEU A 126 8.85 7.17 -9.59
CA LEU A 126 9.09 6.63 -8.25
C LEU A 126 9.97 7.54 -7.39
N HIS A 127 10.21 8.78 -7.80
CA HIS A 127 11.04 9.74 -7.07
C HIS A 127 10.40 10.27 -5.77
N LYS A 128 9.26 9.73 -5.34
CA LYS A 128 8.59 10.12 -4.07
C LYS A 128 8.40 8.98 -3.06
N ILE A 129 8.87 7.76 -3.36
CA ILE A 129 8.91 6.65 -2.39
C ILE A 129 10.28 5.98 -2.49
N PRO A 130 11.17 6.11 -1.50
CA PRO A 130 12.56 5.66 -1.61
C PRO A 130 12.78 4.13 -1.62
N ALA A 131 11.76 3.29 -1.88
CA ALA A 131 11.86 1.83 -1.64
C ALA A 131 11.49 0.90 -2.82
N ILE A 132 10.97 1.36 -3.96
CA ILE A 132 10.38 0.44 -4.98
C ILE A 132 11.26 0.35 -6.25
N SER A 133 12.55 0.06 -6.11
CA SER A 133 13.44 -0.19 -7.26
C SER A 133 13.81 -1.67 -7.48
N LYS A 134 13.21 -2.63 -6.77
CA LYS A 134 13.61 -4.06 -6.83
C LYS A 134 12.48 -5.10 -6.90
N ILE A 135 11.29 -4.77 -7.40
CA ILE A 135 10.13 -5.68 -7.32
C ILE A 135 9.94 -6.55 -8.59
N PHE A 136 10.75 -6.37 -9.63
CA PHE A 136 10.71 -7.22 -10.83
C PHE A 136 12.01 -8.00 -11.00
N SER A 137 12.18 -9.03 -10.18
CA SER A 137 12.95 -10.21 -10.55
C SER A 137 12.41 -11.39 -9.74
N ASP A 138 12.19 -12.50 -10.43
CA ASP A 138 11.51 -13.71 -9.97
C ASP A 138 11.94 -14.22 -8.58
N ASP A 139 10.97 -14.72 -7.82
CA ASP A 139 11.12 -15.58 -6.63
C ASP A 139 12.08 -15.10 -5.50
N ALA A 140 11.94 -13.86 -5.04
CA ALA A 140 12.58 -13.42 -3.80
C ALA A 140 11.57 -12.93 -2.75
N VAL A 141 11.39 -13.75 -1.72
CA VAL A 141 10.92 -13.31 -0.40
C VAL A 141 11.87 -12.22 0.11
N ILE A 142 11.38 -10.99 0.30
CA ILE A 142 12.12 -9.96 1.02
C ILE A 142 11.26 -9.50 2.19
N ILE A 143 11.57 -10.06 3.34
CA ILE A 143 11.24 -9.51 4.66
C ILE A 143 12.27 -8.41 4.89
N ASP A 144 11.90 -7.13 4.73
CA ASP A 144 12.74 -6.05 5.25
C ASP A 144 12.41 -5.83 6.72
N ARG A 145 13.25 -6.39 7.59
CA ARG A 145 13.28 -6.10 9.01
C ARG A 145 14.01 -4.77 9.21
N SER A 146 13.27 -3.67 9.28
CA SER A 146 13.74 -2.46 9.95
C SER A 146 13.69 -2.64 11.48
N TYR A 147 14.50 -3.57 11.99
CA TYR A 147 15.08 -3.46 13.34
C TYR A 147 16.51 -2.97 13.19
N ALA A 148 16.66 -1.66 13.07
CA ALA A 148 17.94 -1.00 13.29
C ALA A 148 17.74 0.07 14.36
N LEU A 149 18.55 -0.05 15.42
CA LEU A 149 18.74 0.85 16.58
C LEU A 149 17.69 0.62 17.68
N SER A 150 18.02 0.18 18.90
CA SER A 150 19.23 0.46 19.69
C SER A 150 19.27 -0.39 20.98
N SER A 151 20.47 -0.51 21.57
CA SER A 151 20.76 -0.87 22.98
C SER A 151 21.22 -2.31 23.26
N ILE A 152 22.52 -2.56 23.12
CA ILE A 152 23.29 -3.28 24.15
C ILE A 152 24.58 -2.49 24.40
N ARG A 153 24.57 -1.67 25.46
CA ARG A 153 25.77 -1.40 26.25
C ARG A 153 25.79 -2.47 27.35
N LEU A 154 26.86 -3.25 27.39
CA LEU A 154 27.42 -3.83 28.61
C LEU A 154 28.90 -3.52 28.61
#